data_AF-A0A4R6PWR3-F1
#
_entry.id   AF-A0A4R6PWR3-F1
#
_cell.length_a   1.000
_cell.length_b   1.000
_cell.length_c   1.000
_cell.angle_alpha   90.00
_cell.angle_beta   90.00
_cell.angle_gamma   90.00
#
_symmetry.space_group_name_H-M   'P 1'
#
loop_
_entity.id
_entity.type
_entity.pdbx_description
1 polymer ?
#
loop_
_entity_poly.entity_id
_entity_poly.type
_entity_poly.pdbx_seq_one_letter_code
_entity_poly.pdbx_strand_id
1 'polypeptide(L)' 'MSAVVFSSSDPVMVELFSRLRPRTFARLITGLRREGVDRPLRGRPWGLCFEDRVLLVATYW' A
#
# COMPACT_ATOMS: atom_id res chain seq x y z
N MET A 1 9.24 10.93 -16.15
CA MET A 1 8.00 10.26 -16.62
C MET A 1 7.03 10.28 -15.47
N SER A 2 5.99 11.10 -15.58
CA SER A 2 4.93 11.19 -14.57
C SER A 2 4.12 9.89 -14.64
N ALA A 3 4.55 8.90 -13.87
CA ALA A 3 3.76 7.72 -13.61
C ALA A 3 2.43 8.17 -13.01
N VAL A 4 1.33 7.48 -13.32
CA VAL A 4 0.09 7.61 -12.56
C VAL A 4 0.48 7.48 -11.08
N VAL A 5 0.27 8.56 -10.32
CA VAL A 5 0.84 8.76 -8.97
C VAL A 5 0.05 7.93 -7.95
N PHE A 6 -0.01 6.61 -8.11
CA PHE A 6 -0.61 5.73 -7.10
C PHE A 6 0.22 5.84 -5.82
N SER A 7 -0.34 6.51 -4.81
CA SER A 7 0.34 6.72 -3.54
C SER A 7 -0.61 6.53 -2.37
N SER A 8 -0.19 5.70 -1.42
CA SER A 8 -0.84 5.54 -0.12
C SER A 8 -0.74 6.77 0.78
N SER A 9 0.08 7.76 0.40
CA SER A 9 0.14 9.06 1.10
C SER A 9 -1.00 10.00 0.67
N ASP A 10 -1.66 9.74 -0.46
CA ASP A 10 -2.86 10.46 -0.86
C ASP A 10 -4.10 9.80 -0.20
N PRO A 11 -4.77 10.47 0.76
CA PRO A 11 -5.91 9.89 1.45
C PRO A 11 -7.09 9.60 0.51
N VAL A 12 -7.23 10.36 -0.59
CA VAL A 12 -8.30 10.13 -1.58
C VAL A 12 -8.04 8.82 -2.31
N MET A 13 -6.80 8.53 -2.69
CA MET A 13 -6.46 7.25 -3.33
C MET A 13 -6.65 6.07 -2.38
N VAL A 14 -6.26 6.21 -1.11
CA VAL A 14 -6.51 5.18 -0.10
C VAL A 14 -7.99 4.88 0.01
N GLU A 15 -8.84 5.90 0.11
CA GLU A 15 -10.30 5.70 0.22
C GLU A 15 -10.90 5.10 -1.06
N LEU A 16 -10.51 5.58 -2.23
CA LEU A 16 -11.05 5.12 -3.51
C LEU A 16 -10.72 3.65 -3.78
N PHE A 17 -9.46 3.25 -3.57
CA PHE A 17 -8.99 1.93 -3.98
C PHE A 17 -9.12 0.87 -2.90
N SER A 18 -8.97 1.22 -1.61
CA SER A 18 -9.12 0.24 -0.52
C SER A 18 -10.50 0.20 0.10
N ARG A 19 -11.35 1.22 -0.15
CA ARG A 19 -12.62 1.47 0.56
C ARG A 19 -12.45 1.63 2.08
N LEU A 20 -11.23 1.82 2.56
CA LEU A 20 -10.92 2.10 3.96
C LEU A 20 -10.63 3.58 4.15
N ARG A 21 -11.04 4.12 5.30
CA ARG A 21 -10.55 5.43 5.75
C ARG A 21 -9.02 5.36 5.96
N PRO A 22 -8.27 6.45 5.75
CA PRO A 22 -6.80 6.45 5.88
C PRO A 22 -6.30 5.93 7.24
N ARG A 23 -7.03 6.25 8.32
CA ARG A 23 -6.71 5.75 9.67
C ARG A 23 -6.86 4.24 9.81
N THR A 24 -7.87 3.65 9.16
CA THR A 24 -8.10 2.21 9.17
C THR A 24 -7.04 1.51 8.32
N PHE A 25 -6.69 2.08 7.17
CA PHE A 25 -5.59 1.59 6.34
C PHE A 25 -4.26 1.60 7.10
N ALA A 26 -3.91 2.67 7.81
CA ALA A 26 -2.69 2.74 8.62
C ALA A 26 -2.64 1.65 9.72
N ARG A 27 -3.79 1.31 10.32
CA ARG A 27 -3.89 0.20 11.28
C ARG A 27 -3.64 -1.16 10.63
N LEU A 28 -4.19 -1.38 9.42
CA LEU A 28 -3.94 -2.57 8.62
C LEU A 28 -2.44 -2.73 8.33
N ILE A 29 -1.80 -1.68 7.82
CA ILE A 29 -0.34 -1.68 7.55
C ILE A 29 0.46 -2.03 8.80
N THR A 30 0.09 -1.46 9.95
CA THR A 30 0.76 -1.76 11.23
C THR A 30 0.60 -3.24 11.62
N GLY A 31 -0.58 -3.82 11.42
CA GLY A 31 -0.83 -5.25 11.63
C GLY A 31 0.01 -6.14 10.73
N LEU A 32 0.00 -5.86 9.41
CA LEU A 32 0.76 -6.62 8.42
C LEU A 32 2.28 -6.55 8.65
N ARG A 33 2.79 -5.40 9.12
CA ARG A 33 4.19 -5.26 9.52
C ARG A 33 4.53 -6.13 10.73
N ARG A 34 3.65 -6.21 11.73
CA ARG A 34 3.84 -7.09 12.89
C ARG A 34 3.84 -8.57 12.50
N GLU A 35 3.06 -8.94 11.49
CA GLU A 35 3.04 -10.29 10.93
C GLU A 35 4.23 -10.60 10.00
N GLY A 36 5.07 -9.61 9.70
CA GLY A 36 6.27 -9.79 8.87
C GLY A 36 6.01 -9.84 7.37
N VAL A 37 4.84 -9.37 6.91
CA VAL A 37 4.43 -9.36 5.49
C VAL A 37 5.24 -8.35 4.66
N ASP A 38 5.91 -7.39 5.31
CA ASP A 38 6.77 -6.39 4.66
C ASP A 38 8.18 -6.91 4.32
N ARG A 39 8.45 -8.21 4.47
CA ARG A 39 9.79 -8.73 4.14
C ARG A 39 10.04 -8.63 2.63
N PRO A 40 11.07 -7.91 2.17
CA PRO A 40 11.37 -7.84 0.74
C PRO A 40 11.72 -9.24 0.22
N LEU A 41 11.03 -9.70 -0.83
CA LEU A 41 11.52 -10.81 -1.66
C LEU A 41 12.88 -10.37 -2.23
N ARG A 42 13.92 -11.20 -2.07
CA ARG A 42 15.29 -10.89 -2.51
C ARG A 42 15.28 -10.30 -3.93
N GLY A 43 15.75 -9.05 -4.09
CA GLY A 43 15.75 -8.31 -5.35
C GLY A 43 15.24 -6.88 -5.21
N ARG A 44 14.86 -6.23 -6.32
CA ARG A 44 14.02 -5.02 -6.34
C ARG A 44 12.60 -5.46 -6.71
N PRO A 45 11.67 -5.62 -5.74
CA PRO A 45 10.36 -6.17 -6.05
C PRO A 45 9.62 -5.29 -7.06
N TRP A 46 9.45 -3.98 -6.80
CA TRP A 46 8.88 -3.03 -7.78
C TRP A 46 9.31 -1.56 -7.54
N GLY A 47 10.28 -1.30 -6.63
CA GLY A 47 10.63 0.06 -6.20
C GLY A 47 9.55 0.79 -5.37
N LEU A 48 8.43 0.12 -5.08
CA LEU A 48 7.31 0.64 -4.30
C LEU A 48 7.49 0.40 -2.80
N CYS A 49 7.05 1.35 -1.99
CA CYS A 49 6.91 1.19 -0.55
C CYS A 49 5.90 0.09 -0.21
N PHE A 50 5.96 -0.45 1.01
CA PHE A 50 5.04 -1.50 1.44
C PHE A 50 3.57 -1.09 1.34
N GLU A 51 3.29 0.12 1.78
CA GLU A 51 1.95 0.71 1.79
C GLU A 51 1.39 0.84 0.37
N ASP A 52 2.23 1.27 -0.59
CA ASP A 52 1.84 1.38 -1.99
C ASP A 52 1.63 -0.01 -2.63
N ARG A 53 2.41 -1.02 -2.22
CA ARG A 53 2.19 -2.41 -2.65
C ARG A 53 0.85 -2.95 -2.13
N VAL A 54 0.52 -2.69 -0.87
CA VAL A 54 -0.76 -3.12 -0.28
C VAL A 54 -1.93 -2.40 -0.95
N LEU A 55 -1.81 -1.10 -1.22
CA LEU A 55 -2.84 -0.34 -1.94
C LEU A 55 -3.00 -0.83 -3.39
N LEU A 56 -1.90 -1.19 -4.05
CA LEU A 56 -1.92 -1.78 -5.38
C LEU A 56 -2.69 -3.11 -5.37
N VAL A 57 -2.39 -4.01 -4.43
CA VAL A 57 -3.12 -5.28 -4.30
C VAL A 57 -4.61 -5.03 -4.07
N ALA A 58 -4.99 -4.08 -3.21
CA ALA A 58 -6.38 -3.72 -2.98
C ALA A 58 -7.09 -3.15 -4.22
N THR A 59 -6.34 -2.62 -5.19
CA THR A 59 -6.90 -2.10 -6.45
C THR A 59 -7.28 -3.23 -7.42
N TYR A 60 -6.57 -4.37 -7.36
CA TYR A 60 -6.69 -5.45 -8.35
C TYR A 60 -7.37 -6.71 -7.81
N TRP A 61 -7.76 -6.72 -6.54
CA TRP A 61 -8.51 -7.81 -5.91
C TRP A 61 -9.98 -7.41 -5.72
#